data_AF-A0A258I6G6-F1
#
_entry.id   AF-A0A258I6G6-F1
#
_cell.length_a   1.000
_cell.length_b   1.000
_cell.length_c   1.000
_cell.angle_alpha   90.00
_cell.angle_beta   90.00
_cell.angle_gamma   90.00
#
_symmetry.space_group_name_H-M   'P 1'
#
loop_
_entity.id
_entity.type
_entity.pdbx_description
1 polymer ?
#
loop_
_entity_poly.entity_id
_entity_poly.type
_entity_poly.pdbx_seq_one_letter_code
_entity_poly.pdbx_strand_id
1 'polypeptide(L)'
;MGQVARSAFPAIDRQSLHRLETHFIASEIYRRDDVAARQVKLARLISNRVIPQLLRIHADVVPDAPPIEDVIKALAPSSSDITDLADIILGSDLEAAVAYIVVLRDRGLSMETLFVELLEPTARHLGEMWDRDECDFIDVTLGVARLQKLLAIFNNTHEFAAWDRRRTVLMAMTPGDQHSFGVTMVERFLVAAGWEVHTELSGTVEDIVSAVTEGWFAVAGLTLASDGMIDSLKATITKLRKHSQNRDIGIMVGGPSFTANPALVSVVGADATAPNAPAAVVTAQKLFDLSITASRAEHTR
;
A
#
# COMPACT_ATOMS: atom_id res chain seq x y z
N MET A 1 3.88 -61.51 11.14
CA MET A 1 3.36 -60.52 10.17
C MET A 1 2.10 -59.91 10.77
N GLY A 2 2.18 -58.66 11.21
CA GLY A 2 1.05 -57.91 11.76
C GLY A 2 1.23 -56.44 11.39
N GLN A 3 0.51 -56.01 10.36
CA GLN A 3 0.58 -54.67 9.77
C GLN A 3 -0.44 -53.79 10.51
N VAL A 4 0.04 -52.85 11.32
CA VAL A 4 -0.81 -51.86 11.99
C VAL A 4 -1.14 -50.78 10.97
N ALA A 5 -2.40 -50.72 10.55
CA ALA A 5 -2.91 -49.68 9.67
C ALA A 5 -2.88 -48.32 10.42
N ARG A 6 -2.11 -47.36 9.88
CA ARG A 6 -2.17 -45.96 10.30
C ARG A 6 -3.54 -45.41 9.90
N SER A 7 -4.37 -45.03 10.86
CA SER A 7 -5.59 -44.27 10.61
C SER A 7 -5.22 -42.90 10.02
N ALA A 8 -5.57 -42.68 8.75
CA ALA A 8 -5.45 -41.37 8.13
C ALA A 8 -6.38 -40.40 8.86
N PHE A 9 -5.83 -39.27 9.34
CA PHE A 9 -6.67 -38.16 9.79
C PHE A 9 -7.53 -37.69 8.61
N PRO A 10 -8.86 -37.58 8.78
CA PRO A 10 -9.72 -37.10 7.69
C PRO A 10 -9.36 -35.64 7.38
N ALA A 11 -9.21 -35.33 6.09
CA ALA A 11 -8.96 -33.98 5.62
C ALA A 11 -10.14 -33.08 6.02
N ILE A 12 -9.86 -32.09 6.86
CA ILE A 12 -10.88 -31.15 7.31
C ILE A 12 -11.12 -30.15 6.17
N ASP A 13 -12.25 -30.29 5.50
CA ASP A 13 -12.71 -29.37 4.46
C ASP A 13 -13.18 -28.04 5.07
N ARG A 14 -12.77 -26.90 4.47
CA ARG A 14 -13.15 -25.54 4.87
C ARG A 14 -14.66 -25.33 4.90
N GLN A 15 -15.42 -25.95 4.00
CA GLN A 15 -16.89 -25.86 4.01
C GLN A 15 -17.51 -26.63 5.19
N SER A 16 -16.86 -27.70 5.63
CA SER A 16 -17.27 -28.50 6.78
C SER A 16 -16.95 -27.79 8.10
N LEU A 17 -15.81 -27.10 8.20
CA LEU A 17 -15.48 -26.20 9.32
C LEU A 17 -16.48 -25.04 9.43
N HIS A 18 -16.80 -24.37 8.31
CA HIS A 18 -17.71 -23.23 8.32
C HIS A 18 -19.15 -23.64 8.70
N ARG A 19 -19.59 -24.83 8.31
CA ARG A 19 -20.87 -25.42 8.76
C ARG A 19 -20.88 -25.81 10.23
N LEU A 20 -19.75 -26.26 10.78
CA LEU A 20 -19.61 -26.54 12.21
C LEU A 20 -19.61 -25.25 13.04
N GLU A 21 -18.88 -24.22 12.61
CA GLU A 21 -18.83 -22.91 13.28
C GLU A 21 -20.21 -22.23 13.37
N THR A 22 -21.02 -22.36 12.31
CA THR A 22 -22.37 -21.78 12.26
C THR A 22 -23.43 -22.57 13.03
N HIS A 23 -23.19 -23.83 13.38
CA HIS A 23 -24.13 -24.66 14.16
C HIS A 23 -23.93 -24.58 15.68
N PHE A 24 -22.72 -24.27 16.15
CA PHE A 24 -22.38 -24.33 17.57
C PHE A 24 -22.27 -22.96 18.25
N ILE A 25 -22.31 -21.85 17.51
CA ILE A 25 -22.16 -20.49 18.03
C ILE A 25 -23.19 -19.57 17.37
N ALA A 26 -23.95 -18.80 18.18
CA ALA A 26 -24.93 -17.83 17.68
C ALA A 26 -24.25 -16.74 16.84
N SER A 27 -24.88 -16.32 15.74
CA SER A 27 -24.36 -15.29 14.83
C SER A 27 -24.12 -13.93 15.50
N GLU A 28 -24.82 -13.66 16.62
CA GLU A 28 -24.62 -12.50 17.49
C GLU A 28 -23.23 -12.48 18.18
N ILE A 29 -22.59 -13.65 18.35
CA ILE A 29 -21.25 -13.74 18.94
C ILE A 29 -20.17 -13.38 17.91
N TYR A 30 -20.44 -13.54 16.61
CA TYR A 30 -19.57 -13.07 15.52
C TYR A 30 -19.76 -11.58 15.23
N ARG A 31 -20.97 -11.05 15.38
CA ARG A 31 -21.26 -9.60 15.28
C ARG A 31 -21.00 -8.91 16.61
N ARG A 32 -19.73 -8.81 17.00
CA ARG A 32 -19.33 -8.11 18.23
C ARG A 32 -18.97 -6.65 17.97
N ASP A 33 -19.89 -5.76 18.32
CA ASP A 33 -19.71 -4.30 18.21
C ASP A 33 -18.64 -3.75 19.20
N ASP A 34 -18.18 -4.57 20.16
CA ASP A 34 -17.22 -4.18 21.20
C ASP A 34 -15.74 -4.38 20.83
N VAL A 35 -15.46 -4.93 19.63
CA VAL A 35 -14.09 -5.25 19.18
C VAL A 35 -13.23 -3.99 19.11
N ALA A 36 -13.75 -2.91 18.52
CA ALA A 36 -13.03 -1.63 18.42
C ALA A 36 -12.71 -1.06 19.82
N ALA A 37 -13.68 -1.09 20.74
CA ALA A 37 -13.50 -0.61 22.12
C ALA A 37 -12.45 -1.44 22.88
N ARG A 38 -12.43 -2.76 22.68
CA ARG A 38 -11.41 -3.65 23.26
C ARG A 38 -10.03 -3.43 22.67
N GLN A 39 -9.91 -3.23 21.36
CA GLN A 39 -8.63 -2.90 20.71
C GLN A 39 -8.06 -1.59 21.23
N VAL A 40 -8.89 -0.54 21.39
CA VAL A 40 -8.48 0.73 22.01
C VAL A 40 -8.02 0.53 23.45
N LYS A 41 -8.75 -0.27 24.24
CA LYS A 41 -8.38 -0.60 25.62
C LYS A 41 -7.06 -1.37 25.69
N LEU A 42 -6.85 -2.32 24.77
CA LEU A 42 -5.63 -3.10 24.67
C LEU A 42 -4.44 -2.22 24.26
N ALA A 43 -4.59 -1.38 23.24
CA ALA A 43 -3.57 -0.43 22.81
C ALA A 43 -3.14 0.49 23.97
N ARG A 44 -4.11 1.04 24.72
CA ARG A 44 -3.82 1.84 25.92
C ARG A 44 -3.07 1.05 27.00
N LEU A 45 -3.45 -0.21 27.23
CA LEU A 45 -2.75 -1.07 28.19
C LEU A 45 -1.32 -1.39 27.74
N ILE A 46 -1.10 -1.64 26.45
CA ILE A 46 0.22 -1.87 25.88
C ILE A 46 1.09 -0.62 26.06
N SER A 47 0.63 0.54 25.59
CA SER A 47 1.40 1.79 25.65
C SER A 47 1.66 2.29 27.06
N ASN A 48 0.68 2.17 27.98
CA ASN A 48 0.80 2.77 29.31
C ASN A 48 1.44 1.84 30.35
N ARG A 49 1.47 0.53 30.10
CA ARG A 49 1.90 -0.45 31.09
C ARG A 49 2.94 -1.42 30.55
N VAL A 50 2.67 -2.08 29.42
CA VAL A 50 3.56 -3.14 28.90
C VAL A 50 4.85 -2.56 28.35
N ILE A 51 4.78 -1.56 27.45
CA ILE A 51 5.97 -0.94 26.84
C ILE A 51 6.87 -0.30 27.91
N PRO A 52 6.37 0.56 28.84
CA PRO A 52 7.22 1.14 29.88
C PRO A 52 7.85 0.09 30.81
N GLN A 53 7.11 -0.98 31.11
CA GLN A 53 7.63 -2.07 31.95
C GLN A 53 8.72 -2.86 31.25
N LEU A 54 8.57 -3.15 29.95
CA LEU A 54 9.59 -3.81 29.14
C LEU A 54 10.84 -2.93 28.99
N LEU A 55 10.68 -1.62 28.75
CA LEU A 55 11.78 -0.67 28.68
C LEU A 55 12.55 -0.60 30.00
N ARG A 56 11.85 -0.57 31.15
CA ARG A 56 12.50 -0.61 32.46
C ARG A 56 13.27 -1.91 32.68
N ILE A 57 12.67 -3.06 32.37
CA ILE A 57 13.35 -4.36 32.50
C ILE A 57 14.58 -4.44 31.58
N HIS A 58 14.52 -3.91 30.36
CA HIS A 58 15.68 -3.87 29.47
C HIS A 58 16.77 -2.91 29.95
N ALA A 59 16.40 -1.73 30.45
CA ALA A 59 17.34 -0.76 31.01
C ALA A 59 18.07 -1.28 32.25
N ASP A 60 17.40 -2.09 33.07
CA ASP A 60 17.98 -2.66 34.30
C ASP A 60 18.84 -3.92 34.03
N VAL A 61 18.61 -4.65 32.93
CA VAL A 61 19.22 -5.97 32.66
C VAL A 61 20.31 -5.93 31.59
N VAL A 62 20.33 -4.94 30.68
CA VAL A 62 21.32 -4.83 29.60
C VAL A 62 21.86 -3.40 29.52
N PRO A 63 22.86 -3.03 30.34
CA PRO A 63 23.43 -1.68 30.37
C PRO A 63 24.04 -1.22 29.04
N ASP A 64 24.41 -2.18 28.18
CA ASP A 64 25.03 -1.99 26.86
C ASP A 64 24.06 -2.31 25.69
N ALA A 65 22.75 -2.26 25.93
CA ALA A 65 21.79 -2.46 24.85
C ALA A 65 21.97 -1.36 23.79
N PRO A 66 22.11 -1.72 22.50
CA PRO A 66 22.20 -0.71 21.45
C PRO A 66 20.94 0.16 21.44
N PRO A 67 21.05 1.44 21.04
CA PRO A 67 19.91 2.32 20.84
C PRO A 67 18.81 1.63 20.02
N ILE A 68 17.54 1.89 20.36
CA ILE A 68 16.39 1.31 19.65
C ILE A 68 16.46 1.58 18.14
N GLU A 69 16.96 2.75 17.76
CA GLU A 69 17.16 3.15 16.36
C GLU A 69 18.14 2.23 15.63
N ASP A 70 19.22 1.81 16.28
CA ASP A 70 20.20 0.88 15.70
C ASP A 70 19.63 -0.53 15.57
N VAL A 71 18.79 -0.94 16.53
CA VAL A 71 18.07 -2.23 16.47
C VAL A 71 17.06 -2.22 15.31
N ILE A 72 16.27 -1.15 15.17
CA ILE A 72 15.31 -1.00 14.06
C ILE A 72 16.05 -1.01 12.73
N LYS A 73 17.18 -0.31 12.63
CA LYS A 73 18.01 -0.28 11.42
C LYS A 73 18.60 -1.65 11.10
N ALA A 74 19.03 -2.41 12.11
CA ALA A 74 19.54 -3.77 11.92
C ALA A 74 18.47 -4.77 11.49
N LEU A 75 17.22 -4.53 11.89
CA LEU A 75 16.07 -5.35 11.49
C LEU A 75 15.45 -4.91 10.16
N ALA A 76 15.70 -3.68 9.71
CA ALA A 76 15.13 -3.14 8.49
C ALA A 76 15.48 -3.99 7.25
N PRO A 77 14.58 -4.08 6.25
CA PRO A 77 14.88 -4.76 5.00
C PRO A 77 16.16 -4.23 4.36
N SER A 78 17.04 -5.14 3.98
CA SER A 78 18.29 -4.83 3.28
C SER A 78 18.08 -4.74 1.77
N SER A 79 19.10 -4.27 1.05
CA SER A 79 19.11 -4.34 -0.42
C SER A 79 18.99 -5.78 -0.94
N SER A 80 19.53 -6.75 -0.20
CA SER A 80 19.36 -8.17 -0.54
C SER A 80 17.89 -8.58 -0.42
N ASP A 81 17.19 -8.14 0.63
CA ASP A 81 15.78 -8.50 0.80
C ASP A 81 14.91 -7.90 -0.32
N ILE A 82 15.27 -6.71 -0.82
CA ILE A 82 14.60 -6.06 -1.96
C ILE A 82 14.81 -6.85 -3.26
N THR A 83 16.05 -7.25 -3.55
CA THR A 83 16.38 -8.05 -4.75
C THR A 83 15.76 -9.45 -4.66
N ASP A 84 15.85 -10.12 -3.52
CA ASP A 84 15.24 -11.43 -3.30
C ASP A 84 13.72 -11.38 -3.52
N LEU A 85 13.05 -10.36 -2.97
CA LEU A 85 11.61 -10.20 -3.19
C LEU A 85 11.29 -9.90 -4.65
N ALA A 86 12.11 -9.10 -5.35
CA ALA A 86 11.93 -8.82 -6.78
C ALA A 86 11.99 -10.12 -7.60
N ASP A 87 13.00 -10.96 -7.37
CA ASP A 87 13.17 -12.24 -8.05
C ASP A 87 11.98 -13.19 -7.79
N ILE A 88 11.55 -13.29 -6.53
CA ILE A 88 10.38 -14.10 -6.14
C ILE A 88 9.12 -13.60 -6.86
N ILE A 89 8.94 -12.28 -6.91
CA ILE A 89 7.76 -11.64 -7.50
C ILE A 89 7.73 -11.72 -9.03
N LEU A 90 8.89 -11.76 -9.69
CA LEU A 90 8.98 -12.02 -11.13
C LEU A 90 8.65 -13.49 -11.43
N GLY A 91 8.98 -14.41 -10.52
CA GLY A 91 8.54 -15.80 -10.54
C GLY A 91 7.01 -15.99 -10.49
N SER A 92 6.51 -17.21 -10.69
CA SER A 92 5.06 -17.50 -10.74
C SER A 92 4.39 -17.72 -9.39
N ASP A 93 5.15 -17.77 -8.30
CA ASP A 93 4.70 -18.24 -6.99
C ASP A 93 4.37 -17.08 -6.03
N LEU A 94 3.08 -16.73 -5.97
CA LEU A 94 2.60 -15.74 -5.00
C LEU A 94 2.67 -16.25 -3.55
N GLU A 95 2.58 -17.57 -3.32
CA GLU A 95 2.68 -18.14 -1.97
C GLU A 95 4.09 -17.98 -1.41
N ALA A 96 5.12 -18.14 -2.27
CA ALA A 96 6.50 -17.86 -1.91
C ALA A 96 6.70 -16.39 -1.50
N ALA A 97 6.10 -15.44 -2.23
CA ALA A 97 6.17 -14.02 -1.88
C ALA A 97 5.48 -13.71 -0.54
N VAL A 98 4.32 -14.31 -0.28
CA VAL A 98 3.62 -14.19 1.00
C VAL A 98 4.47 -14.77 2.14
N ALA A 99 5.01 -15.97 1.95
CA ALA A 99 5.86 -16.63 2.95
C ALA A 99 7.11 -15.79 3.26
N TYR A 100 7.73 -15.19 2.24
CA TYR A 100 8.89 -14.32 2.41
C TYR A 100 8.57 -13.10 3.27
N ILE A 101 7.46 -12.41 3.00
CA ILE A 101 7.03 -11.25 3.79
C ILE A 101 6.66 -11.67 5.23
N VAL A 102 6.04 -12.84 5.42
CA VAL A 102 5.74 -13.37 6.76
C VAL A 102 7.03 -13.62 7.55
N VAL A 103 8.08 -14.17 6.93
CA VAL A 103 9.38 -14.34 7.60
C VAL A 103 9.96 -13.00 8.04
N LEU A 104 9.88 -11.96 7.21
CA LEU A 104 10.38 -10.63 7.57
C LEU A 104 9.53 -9.96 8.67
N ARG A 105 8.21 -10.17 8.64
CA ARG A 105 7.32 -9.73 9.72
C ARG A 105 7.66 -10.42 11.05
N ASP A 106 7.93 -11.72 11.01
CA ASP A 106 8.26 -12.50 12.21
C ASP A 106 9.62 -12.11 12.83
N ARG A 107 10.49 -11.38 12.08
CA ARG A 107 11.68 -10.71 12.62
C ARG A 107 11.34 -9.49 13.50
N GLY A 108 10.06 -9.11 13.59
CA GLY A 108 9.57 -8.00 14.43
C GLY A 108 9.28 -6.71 13.67
N LEU A 109 9.34 -6.73 12.33
CA LEU A 109 9.01 -5.57 11.51
C LEU A 109 7.50 -5.33 11.47
N SER A 110 7.12 -4.06 11.61
CA SER A 110 5.72 -3.67 11.41
C SER A 110 5.34 -3.80 9.94
N MET A 111 4.05 -4.00 9.66
CA MET A 111 3.57 -4.08 8.28
C MET A 111 3.77 -2.75 7.53
N GLU A 112 3.64 -1.63 8.25
CA GLU A 112 3.92 -0.30 7.71
C GLU A 112 5.40 -0.17 7.28
N THR A 113 6.33 -0.67 8.10
CA THR A 113 7.76 -0.71 7.76
C THR A 113 8.01 -1.58 6.54
N LEU A 114 7.41 -2.77 6.46
CA LEU A 114 7.55 -3.64 5.29
C LEU A 114 6.99 -2.98 4.01
N PHE A 115 5.95 -2.16 4.11
CA PHE A 115 5.45 -1.43 2.95
C PHE A 115 6.44 -0.37 2.46
N VAL A 116 6.90 0.49 3.36
CA VAL A 116 7.75 1.63 3.01
C VAL A 116 9.19 1.20 2.70
N GLU A 117 9.72 0.22 3.43
CA GLU A 117 11.14 -0.18 3.35
C GLU A 117 11.39 -1.44 2.52
N LEU A 118 10.34 -2.18 2.11
CA LEU A 118 10.48 -3.36 1.25
C LEU A 118 9.63 -3.26 -0.01
N LEU A 119 8.29 -3.18 0.08
CA LEU A 119 7.43 -3.27 -1.11
C LEU A 119 7.61 -2.08 -2.06
N GLU A 120 7.64 -0.85 -1.54
CA GLU A 120 7.90 0.35 -2.35
C GLU A 120 9.30 0.32 -3.00
N PRO A 121 10.39 0.01 -2.26
CA PRO A 121 11.71 -0.22 -2.87
C PRO A 121 11.76 -1.36 -3.88
N THR A 122 11.04 -2.47 -3.68
CA THR A 122 10.96 -3.55 -4.67
C THR A 122 10.26 -3.08 -5.94
N ALA A 123 9.16 -2.32 -5.84
CA ALA A 123 8.51 -1.73 -7.02
C ALA A 123 9.45 -0.80 -7.79
N ARG A 124 10.20 0.04 -7.06
CA ARG A 124 11.23 0.89 -7.66
C ARG A 124 12.29 0.05 -8.37
N HIS A 125 12.80 -1.00 -7.72
CA HIS A 125 13.81 -1.89 -8.26
C HIS A 125 13.35 -2.61 -9.52
N LEU A 126 12.09 -3.07 -9.57
CA LEU A 126 11.50 -3.63 -10.80
C LEU A 126 11.48 -2.60 -11.96
N GLY A 127 11.24 -1.33 -11.66
CA GLY A 127 11.40 -0.26 -12.64
C GLY A 127 12.85 -0.06 -13.10
N GLU A 128 13.82 -0.11 -12.19
CA GLU A 128 15.26 -0.04 -12.51
C GLU A 128 15.74 -1.26 -13.32
N MET A 129 15.14 -2.44 -13.13
CA MET A 129 15.39 -3.63 -13.96
C MET A 129 14.83 -3.44 -15.37
N TRP A 130 13.60 -2.93 -15.48
CA TRP A 130 12.98 -2.61 -16.77
C TRP A 130 13.78 -1.55 -17.54
N ASP A 131 14.22 -0.47 -16.88
CA ASP A 131 15.05 0.59 -17.47
C ASP A 131 16.41 0.06 -17.98
N ARG A 132 16.90 -1.05 -17.42
CA ARG A 132 18.14 -1.75 -17.81
C ARG A 132 17.91 -2.91 -18.79
N ASP A 133 16.69 -3.07 -19.31
CA ASP A 133 16.28 -4.19 -20.17
C ASP A 133 16.48 -5.58 -19.54
N GLU A 134 16.51 -5.68 -18.21
CA GLU A 134 16.65 -6.95 -17.48
C GLU A 134 15.32 -7.70 -17.35
N CYS A 135 14.20 -6.99 -17.48
CA CYS A 135 12.86 -7.57 -17.58
C CYS A 135 12.02 -6.79 -18.60
N ASP A 136 11.05 -7.44 -19.24
CA ASP A 136 10.19 -6.77 -20.21
C ASP A 136 8.96 -6.12 -19.54
N PHE A 137 8.14 -5.42 -20.34
CA PHE A 137 6.94 -4.73 -19.85
C PHE A 137 5.93 -5.66 -19.17
N ILE A 138 5.79 -6.91 -19.64
CA ILE A 138 4.87 -7.89 -19.07
C ILE A 138 5.37 -8.34 -17.71
N ASP A 139 6.66 -8.62 -17.60
CA ASP A 139 7.31 -9.04 -16.37
C ASP A 139 7.15 -7.98 -15.26
N VAL A 140 7.52 -6.73 -15.53
CA VAL A 140 7.41 -5.64 -14.54
C VAL A 140 5.96 -5.40 -14.14
N THR A 141 5.02 -5.43 -15.08
CA THR A 141 3.60 -5.22 -14.80
C THR A 141 3.03 -6.33 -13.93
N LEU A 142 3.36 -7.58 -14.25
CA LEU A 142 2.90 -8.73 -13.47
C LEU A 142 3.50 -8.72 -12.06
N GLY A 143 4.77 -8.33 -11.93
CA GLY A 143 5.43 -8.17 -10.65
C GLY A 143 4.77 -7.09 -9.78
N VAL A 144 4.49 -5.93 -10.36
CA VAL A 144 3.76 -4.83 -9.69
C VAL A 144 2.34 -5.26 -9.28
N ALA A 145 1.62 -5.97 -10.14
CA ALA A 145 0.29 -6.49 -9.80
C ALA A 145 0.34 -7.49 -8.63
N ARG A 146 1.40 -8.28 -8.51
CA ARG A 146 1.64 -9.16 -7.35
C ARG A 146 1.94 -8.35 -6.10
N LEU A 147 2.77 -7.29 -6.18
CA LEU A 147 3.01 -6.37 -5.06
C LEU A 147 1.70 -5.75 -4.53
N GLN A 148 0.81 -5.31 -5.42
CA GLN A 148 -0.50 -4.80 -5.03
C GLN A 148 -1.38 -5.85 -4.35
N LYS A 149 -1.35 -7.10 -4.83
CA LYS A 149 -2.07 -8.21 -4.17
C LYS A 149 -1.53 -8.46 -2.77
N LEU A 150 -0.21 -8.46 -2.59
CA LEU A 150 0.42 -8.60 -1.27
C LEU A 150 -0.05 -7.48 -0.33
N LEU A 151 -0.03 -6.23 -0.81
CA LEU A 151 -0.52 -5.08 -0.06
C LEU A 151 -1.99 -5.26 0.37
N ALA A 152 -2.86 -5.67 -0.56
CA ALA A 152 -4.28 -5.91 -0.28
C ALA A 152 -4.54 -7.10 0.65
N ILE A 153 -3.68 -8.13 0.60
CA ILE A 153 -3.70 -9.28 1.52
C ILE A 153 -3.37 -8.79 2.94
N PHE A 154 -2.24 -8.11 3.11
CA PHE A 154 -1.78 -7.69 4.43
C PHE A 154 -2.62 -6.57 5.06
N ASN A 155 -3.29 -5.75 4.24
CA ASN A 155 -4.27 -4.75 4.70
C ASN A 155 -5.69 -5.32 4.89
N ASN A 156 -5.91 -6.60 4.58
CA ASN A 156 -7.24 -7.24 4.54
C ASN A 156 -8.25 -6.52 3.63
N THR A 157 -7.80 -5.74 2.65
CA THR A 157 -8.70 -5.05 1.71
C THR A 157 -9.20 -5.96 0.59
N HIS A 158 -8.49 -7.07 0.33
CA HIS A 158 -8.88 -8.10 -0.64
C HIS A 158 -10.23 -8.78 -0.34
N GLU A 159 -10.71 -8.75 0.90
CA GLU A 159 -11.98 -9.38 1.30
C GLU A 159 -13.22 -8.62 0.77
N PHE A 160 -13.03 -7.41 0.24
CA PHE A 160 -14.11 -6.51 -0.11
C PHE A 160 -14.27 -6.32 -1.62
N ALA A 161 -14.79 -7.35 -2.30
CA ALA A 161 -15.04 -7.33 -3.75
C ALA A 161 -15.90 -6.13 -4.24
N ALA A 162 -16.72 -5.54 -3.37
CA ALA A 162 -17.50 -4.34 -3.68
C ALA A 162 -16.63 -3.09 -3.98
N TRP A 163 -15.38 -3.09 -3.50
CA TRP A 163 -14.45 -1.97 -3.67
C TRP A 163 -13.49 -2.15 -4.84
N ASP A 164 -13.42 -3.34 -5.46
CA ASP A 164 -12.62 -3.51 -6.68
C ASP A 164 -13.11 -2.60 -7.82
N ARG A 165 -14.41 -2.27 -7.85
CA ARG A 165 -14.99 -1.28 -8.79
C ARG A 165 -14.66 0.19 -8.45
N ARG A 166 -13.93 0.44 -7.36
CA ARG A 166 -13.51 1.76 -6.89
C ARG A 166 -12.01 1.99 -7.04
N ARG A 167 -11.31 1.15 -7.79
CA ARG A 167 -9.92 1.41 -8.21
C ARG A 167 -9.90 2.39 -9.39
N THR A 168 -10.43 3.59 -9.15
CA THR A 168 -10.49 4.68 -10.14
C THR A 168 -9.44 5.72 -9.80
N VAL A 169 -8.66 6.14 -10.80
CA VAL A 169 -7.59 7.13 -10.64
C VAL A 169 -7.67 8.21 -11.71
N LEU A 170 -7.58 9.46 -11.27
CA LEU A 170 -7.41 10.60 -12.16
C LEU A 170 -5.91 10.86 -12.33
N MET A 171 -5.40 10.76 -13.55
CA MET A 171 -4.03 11.11 -13.90
C MET A 171 -4.02 12.43 -14.66
N ALA A 172 -3.20 13.40 -14.23
CA ALA A 172 -3.13 14.67 -14.93
C ALA A 172 -1.73 15.29 -14.91
N MET A 173 -1.47 16.13 -15.90
CA MET A 173 -0.29 16.98 -15.92
C MET A 173 -0.49 18.16 -14.98
N THR A 174 0.59 18.62 -14.33
CA THR A 174 0.53 19.90 -13.61
C THR A 174 0.15 21.02 -14.57
N PRO A 175 -0.84 21.87 -14.25
CA PRO A 175 -1.22 22.95 -15.13
C PRO A 175 -0.07 23.91 -15.45
N GLY A 176 0.14 24.14 -16.75
CA GLY A 176 1.27 24.90 -17.29
C GLY A 176 2.47 24.04 -17.72
N ASP A 177 2.51 22.76 -17.36
CA ASP A 177 3.51 21.81 -17.88
C ASP A 177 3.12 21.31 -19.28
N GLN A 178 4.11 20.91 -20.07
CA GLN A 178 3.94 20.44 -21.46
C GLN A 178 4.36 18.97 -21.65
N HIS A 179 4.88 18.32 -20.61
CA HIS A 179 5.41 16.96 -20.70
C HIS A 179 4.35 15.91 -20.32
N SER A 180 3.71 15.32 -21.32
CA SER A 180 2.70 14.26 -21.12
C SER A 180 3.28 12.86 -20.92
N PHE A 181 4.54 12.64 -21.31
CA PHE A 181 5.15 11.30 -21.34
C PHE A 181 5.06 10.57 -20.00
N GLY A 182 5.37 11.25 -18.89
CA GLY A 182 5.30 10.65 -17.56
C GLY A 182 3.89 10.20 -17.18
N VAL A 183 2.88 11.01 -17.49
CA VAL A 183 1.46 10.70 -17.23
C VAL A 183 1.04 9.46 -18.03
N THR A 184 1.31 9.46 -19.34
CA THR A 184 0.93 8.34 -20.22
C THR A 184 1.65 7.05 -19.85
N MET A 185 2.89 7.12 -19.35
CA MET A 185 3.59 5.94 -18.87
C MET A 185 2.93 5.36 -17.62
N VAL A 186 2.66 6.20 -16.62
CA VAL A 186 2.00 5.76 -15.37
C VAL A 186 0.59 5.23 -15.65
N GLU A 187 -0.16 5.86 -16.55
CA GLU A 187 -1.46 5.39 -17.02
C GLU A 187 -1.39 3.94 -17.54
N ARG A 188 -0.42 3.63 -18.42
CA ARG A 188 -0.29 2.27 -18.98
C ARG A 188 -0.08 1.22 -17.90
N PHE A 189 0.75 1.52 -16.91
CA PHE A 189 1.00 0.63 -15.78
C PHE A 189 -0.23 0.47 -14.88
N LEU A 190 -0.97 1.55 -14.61
CA LEU A 190 -2.20 1.51 -13.82
C LEU A 190 -3.29 0.70 -14.52
N VAL A 191 -3.53 0.93 -15.81
CA VAL A 191 -4.49 0.17 -16.63
C VAL A 191 -4.13 -1.31 -16.63
N ALA A 192 -2.85 -1.63 -16.85
CA ALA A 192 -2.39 -3.02 -16.89
C ALA A 192 -2.46 -3.70 -15.50
N ALA A 193 -2.39 -2.91 -14.43
CA ALA A 193 -2.64 -3.33 -13.05
C ALA A 193 -4.13 -3.41 -12.67
N GLY A 194 -5.04 -3.14 -13.61
CA GLY A 194 -6.49 -3.28 -13.42
C GLY A 194 -7.18 -2.06 -12.82
N TRP A 195 -6.56 -0.88 -12.85
CA TRP A 195 -7.20 0.37 -12.48
C TRP A 195 -8.04 0.93 -13.63
N GLU A 196 -9.15 1.57 -13.28
CA GLU A 196 -9.87 2.46 -14.19
C GLU A 196 -9.20 3.83 -14.15
N VAL A 197 -8.59 4.23 -15.27
CA VAL A 197 -7.80 5.47 -15.35
C VAL A 197 -8.54 6.49 -16.19
N HIS A 198 -8.72 7.69 -15.64
CA HIS A 198 -9.11 8.88 -16.38
C HIS A 198 -7.90 9.79 -16.52
N THR A 199 -7.51 10.15 -17.74
CA THR A 199 -6.32 10.97 -17.98
C THR A 199 -6.69 12.35 -18.52
N GLU A 200 -6.27 13.40 -17.83
CA GLU A 200 -6.39 14.79 -18.29
C GLU A 200 -5.05 15.38 -18.71
N LEU A 201 -4.88 15.54 -20.02
CA LEU A 201 -3.66 16.07 -20.65
C LEU A 201 -3.79 17.54 -21.07
N SER A 202 -4.98 18.13 -20.96
CA SER A 202 -5.22 19.52 -21.35
C SER A 202 -4.41 20.52 -20.53
N GLY A 203 -3.98 20.13 -19.33
CA GLY A 203 -3.10 20.94 -18.47
C GLY A 203 -3.77 22.20 -17.94
N THR A 204 -5.10 22.23 -17.83
CA THR A 204 -5.83 23.31 -17.15
C THR A 204 -6.31 22.85 -15.78
N VAL A 205 -6.40 23.81 -14.86
CA VAL A 205 -6.93 23.52 -13.51
C VAL A 205 -8.43 23.22 -13.58
N GLU A 206 -9.12 23.88 -14.50
CA GLU A 206 -10.56 23.80 -14.70
C GLU A 206 -10.99 22.41 -15.13
N ASP A 207 -10.27 21.79 -16.07
CA ASP A 207 -10.58 20.43 -16.55
C ASP A 207 -10.37 19.39 -15.43
N ILE A 208 -9.25 19.50 -14.70
CA ILE A 208 -8.96 18.62 -13.55
C ILE A 208 -10.07 18.75 -12.49
N VAL A 209 -10.52 19.98 -12.21
CA VAL A 209 -11.60 20.24 -11.25
C VAL A 209 -12.94 19.72 -11.77
N SER A 210 -13.25 19.87 -13.06
CA SER A 210 -14.48 19.32 -13.66
C SER A 210 -14.49 17.80 -13.51
N ALA A 211 -13.39 17.14 -13.88
CA ALA A 211 -13.25 15.69 -13.77
C ALA A 211 -13.53 15.20 -12.35
N VAL A 212 -12.88 15.74 -11.31
CA VAL A 212 -13.14 15.31 -9.92
C VAL A 212 -14.49 15.73 -9.34
N THR A 213 -15.16 16.69 -9.97
CA THR A 213 -16.52 17.11 -9.59
C THR A 213 -17.56 16.16 -10.16
N GLU A 214 -17.36 15.69 -11.39
CA GLU A 214 -18.28 14.82 -12.11
C GLU A 214 -18.05 13.33 -11.80
N GLY A 215 -16.79 12.95 -11.58
CA GLY A 215 -16.35 11.59 -11.32
C GLY A 215 -15.94 11.34 -9.88
N TRP A 216 -16.08 10.08 -9.44
CA TRP A 216 -15.51 9.61 -8.17
C TRP A 216 -14.17 8.95 -8.43
N PHE A 217 -13.13 9.44 -7.76
CA PHE A 217 -11.77 8.90 -7.84
C PHE A 217 -11.27 8.50 -6.46
N ALA A 218 -10.67 7.32 -6.36
CA ALA A 218 -9.95 6.90 -5.16
C ALA A 218 -8.65 7.70 -5.01
N VAL A 219 -7.94 7.89 -6.12
CA VAL A 219 -6.62 8.51 -6.17
C VAL A 219 -6.56 9.55 -7.28
N ALA A 220 -5.82 10.64 -7.07
CA ALA A 220 -5.37 11.54 -8.13
C ALA A 220 -3.84 11.54 -8.21
N GLY A 221 -3.29 11.41 -9.41
CA GLY A 221 -1.87 11.49 -9.70
C GLY A 221 -1.55 12.72 -10.53
N LEU A 222 -0.63 13.57 -10.05
CA LEU A 222 -0.18 14.77 -10.74
C LEU A 222 1.31 14.69 -11.05
N THR A 223 1.70 14.88 -12.32
CA THR A 223 3.12 14.87 -12.70
C THR A 223 3.65 16.28 -12.88
N LEU A 224 4.87 16.51 -12.41
CA LEU A 224 5.60 17.77 -12.52
C LEU A 224 6.98 17.50 -13.13
N ALA A 225 7.23 18.01 -14.33
CA ALA A 225 8.51 17.88 -15.02
C ALA A 225 9.48 19.02 -14.71
N SER A 226 8.99 20.18 -14.24
CA SER A 226 9.82 21.37 -13.96
C SER A 226 9.47 22.06 -12.64
N ASP A 227 10.50 22.52 -11.92
CA ASP A 227 10.36 23.19 -10.62
C ASP A 227 9.55 24.50 -10.69
N GLY A 228 9.44 25.11 -11.87
CA GLY A 228 8.74 26.39 -12.08
C GLY A 228 7.23 26.35 -11.82
N MET A 229 6.62 25.16 -11.68
CA MET A 229 5.17 25.01 -11.55
C MET A 229 4.73 24.50 -10.16
N ILE A 230 5.59 24.54 -9.14
CA ILE A 230 5.26 24.10 -7.77
C ILE A 230 4.06 24.85 -7.17
N ASP A 231 3.99 26.17 -7.35
CA ASP A 231 2.87 26.97 -6.84
C ASP A 231 1.55 26.66 -7.58
N SER A 232 1.64 26.43 -8.90
CA SER A 232 0.50 25.99 -9.73
C SER A 232 -0.02 24.64 -9.26
N LEU A 233 0.89 23.69 -9.00
CA LEU A 233 0.56 22.37 -8.47
C LEU A 233 -0.13 22.45 -7.11
N LYS A 234 0.41 23.24 -6.18
CA LYS A 234 -0.19 23.46 -4.85
C LYS A 234 -1.61 24.03 -4.93
N ALA A 235 -1.81 25.03 -5.78
CA ALA A 235 -3.13 25.62 -6.01
C ALA A 235 -4.11 24.59 -6.62
N THR A 236 -3.62 23.76 -7.55
CA THR A 236 -4.38 22.69 -8.19
C THR A 236 -4.82 21.64 -7.17
N ILE A 237 -3.90 21.12 -6.35
CA ILE A 237 -4.19 20.14 -5.29
C ILE A 237 -5.24 20.67 -4.32
N THR A 238 -5.11 21.94 -3.91
CA THR A 238 -6.07 22.59 -3.01
C THR A 238 -7.48 22.62 -3.62
N LYS A 239 -7.60 22.99 -4.90
CA LYS A 239 -8.89 23.00 -5.62
C LYS A 239 -9.43 21.60 -5.83
N LEU A 240 -8.58 20.63 -6.16
CA LEU A 240 -8.93 19.23 -6.39
C LEU A 240 -9.58 18.63 -5.13
N ARG A 241 -8.93 18.75 -3.96
CA ARG A 241 -9.52 18.28 -2.68
C ARG A 241 -10.85 18.94 -2.35
N LYS A 242 -10.98 20.24 -2.64
CA LYS A 242 -12.19 21.00 -2.35
C LYS A 242 -13.40 20.50 -3.15
N HIS A 243 -13.20 20.14 -4.43
CA HIS A 243 -14.28 19.80 -5.34
C HIS A 243 -14.47 18.30 -5.56
N SER A 244 -13.52 17.46 -5.12
CA SER A 244 -13.62 16.01 -5.28
C SER A 244 -14.89 15.44 -4.63
N GLN A 245 -15.55 14.54 -5.35
CA GLN A 245 -16.63 13.69 -4.82
C GLN A 245 -16.15 12.78 -3.69
N ASN A 246 -14.85 12.47 -3.65
CA ASN A 246 -14.23 11.70 -2.58
C ASN A 246 -13.47 12.63 -1.62
N ARG A 247 -13.99 12.78 -0.39
CA ARG A 247 -13.35 13.61 0.65
C ARG A 247 -12.03 13.03 1.16
N ASP A 248 -11.87 11.71 1.04
CA ASP A 248 -10.67 10.97 1.43
C ASP A 248 -9.80 10.62 0.22
N ILE A 249 -9.91 11.39 -0.87
CA ILE A 249 -9.10 11.17 -2.08
C ILE A 249 -7.60 11.22 -1.73
N GLY A 250 -6.89 10.15 -2.10
CA GLY A 250 -5.44 10.12 -2.02
C GLY A 250 -4.83 10.89 -3.18
N ILE A 251 -3.84 11.73 -2.91
CA ILE A 251 -3.16 12.53 -3.93
C ILE A 251 -1.69 12.14 -3.96
N MET A 252 -1.23 11.62 -5.10
CA MET A 252 0.18 11.37 -5.34
C MET A 252 0.75 12.36 -6.36
N VAL A 253 2.02 12.71 -6.18
CA VAL A 253 2.76 13.58 -7.09
C VAL A 253 4.02 12.88 -7.58
N GLY A 254 4.47 13.18 -8.80
CA GLY A 254 5.65 12.55 -9.35
C GLY A 254 6.42 13.43 -10.32
N GLY A 255 7.61 12.98 -10.70
CA GLY A 255 8.49 13.66 -11.64
C GLY A 255 9.80 14.12 -11.00
N PRO A 256 10.75 14.64 -11.81
CA PRO A 256 12.14 14.87 -11.40
C PRO A 256 12.30 15.74 -10.15
N SER A 257 11.44 16.75 -9.98
CA SER A 257 11.42 17.62 -8.81
C SER A 257 11.20 16.86 -7.51
N PHE A 258 10.31 15.87 -7.52
CA PHE A 258 9.99 15.06 -6.34
C PHE A 258 11.01 13.96 -6.09
N THR A 259 11.64 13.42 -7.13
CA THR A 259 12.79 12.52 -7.00
C THR A 259 13.97 13.24 -6.37
N ALA A 260 14.25 14.48 -6.80
CA ALA A 260 15.34 15.29 -6.27
C ALA A 260 15.07 15.78 -4.84
N ASN A 261 13.81 16.14 -4.53
CA ASN A 261 13.43 16.63 -3.22
C ASN A 261 12.05 16.08 -2.78
N PRO A 262 12.01 14.90 -2.13
CA PRO A 262 10.78 14.31 -1.62
C PRO A 262 10.03 15.17 -0.60
N ALA A 263 10.70 16.11 0.09
CA ALA A 263 10.05 16.99 1.06
C ALA A 263 9.00 17.92 0.41
N LEU A 264 9.09 18.15 -0.91
CA LEU A 264 8.11 18.95 -1.67
C LEU A 264 6.69 18.38 -1.61
N VAL A 265 6.52 17.08 -1.37
CA VAL A 265 5.20 16.44 -1.22
C VAL A 265 4.35 17.18 -0.18
N SER A 266 4.94 17.45 0.98
CA SER A 266 4.28 18.18 2.08
C SER A 266 3.99 19.64 1.73
N VAL A 267 4.87 20.28 0.94
CA VAL A 267 4.76 21.70 0.55
C VAL A 267 3.57 21.93 -0.37
N VAL A 268 3.32 21.00 -1.29
CA VAL A 268 2.23 21.07 -2.26
C VAL A 268 0.91 20.49 -1.74
N GLY A 269 0.93 19.79 -0.60
CA GLY A 269 -0.25 19.20 0.04
C GLY A 269 -0.68 17.85 -0.55
N ALA A 270 0.27 17.13 -1.16
CA ALA A 270 0.09 15.75 -1.61
C ALA A 270 0.32 14.75 -0.46
N ASP A 271 -0.19 13.54 -0.62
CA ASP A 271 -0.09 12.46 0.38
C ASP A 271 1.12 11.55 0.14
N ALA A 272 1.56 11.42 -1.11
CA ALA A 272 2.67 10.55 -1.46
C ALA A 272 3.40 11.00 -2.74
N THR A 273 4.57 10.41 -2.98
CA THR A 273 5.27 10.49 -4.27
C THR A 273 5.76 9.11 -4.70
N ALA A 274 6.02 8.97 -6.00
CA ALA A 274 6.59 7.76 -6.56
C ALA A 274 7.77 8.08 -7.50
N PRO A 275 8.90 7.37 -7.38
CA PRO A 275 10.11 7.63 -8.17
C PRO A 275 10.01 7.15 -9.62
N ASN A 276 9.13 6.18 -9.93
CA ASN A 276 8.91 5.64 -11.27
C ASN A 276 7.49 5.07 -11.41
N ALA A 277 7.11 4.67 -12.63
CA ALA A 277 5.76 4.20 -12.94
C ALA A 277 5.36 2.92 -12.18
N PRO A 278 6.20 1.87 -12.07
CA PRO A 278 5.94 0.71 -11.22
C PRO A 278 5.63 1.08 -9.76
N ALA A 279 6.44 1.96 -9.15
CA ALA A 279 6.21 2.41 -7.78
C ALA A 279 4.95 3.26 -7.63
N ALA A 280 4.55 4.01 -8.66
CA ALA A 280 3.31 4.80 -8.65
C ALA A 280 2.06 3.92 -8.52
N VAL A 281 2.07 2.74 -9.14
CA VAL A 281 0.96 1.77 -9.05
C VAL A 281 0.81 1.20 -7.64
N VAL A 282 1.93 0.86 -6.97
CA VAL A 282 1.92 0.41 -5.58
C VAL A 282 1.49 1.54 -4.64
N THR A 283 1.97 2.75 -4.90
CA THR A 283 1.59 3.97 -4.14
C THR A 283 0.09 4.26 -4.26
N ALA A 284 -0.48 4.16 -5.46
CA ALA A 284 -1.92 4.32 -5.68
C ALA A 284 -2.73 3.28 -4.87
N GLN A 285 -2.29 2.01 -4.87
CA GLN A 285 -2.94 0.96 -4.07
C GLN A 285 -2.87 1.25 -2.57
N LYS A 286 -1.72 1.74 -2.07
CA LYS A 286 -1.56 2.14 -0.67
C LYS A 286 -2.52 3.25 -0.29
N LEU A 287 -2.61 4.31 -1.09
CA LEU A 287 -3.52 5.43 -0.85
C LEU A 287 -4.99 4.98 -0.85
N PHE A 288 -5.36 4.09 -1.77
CA PHE A 288 -6.69 3.50 -1.81
C PHE A 288 -7.01 2.67 -0.57
N ASP A 289 -6.11 1.78 -0.15
CA ASP A 289 -6.30 0.95 1.06
C ASP A 289 -6.46 1.81 2.33
N LEU A 290 -5.70 2.92 2.42
CA LEU A 290 -5.83 3.90 3.51
C LEU A 290 -7.21 4.57 3.51
N SER A 291 -7.70 5.01 2.35
CA SER A 291 -9.04 5.61 2.22
C SER A 291 -10.16 4.65 2.63
N ILE A 292 -10.05 3.36 2.27
CA ILE A 292 -11.02 2.33 2.67
C ILE A 292 -11.01 2.18 4.19
N THR A 293 -9.82 2.12 4.78
CA THR A 293 -9.66 1.92 6.22
C THR A 293 -10.21 3.12 7.01
N ALA A 294 -10.03 4.34 6.52
CA ALA A 294 -10.62 5.55 7.09
C ALA A 294 -12.16 5.51 7.02
N SER A 295 -12.73 5.20 5.85
CA SER A 295 -14.18 5.14 5.66
C SER A 295 -14.88 4.08 6.53
N ARG A 296 -14.16 2.98 6.87
CA ARG A 296 -14.62 1.97 7.84
C ARG A 296 -14.76 2.54 9.26
N ALA A 297 -13.84 3.40 9.70
CA ALA A 297 -13.85 3.96 11.04
C ALA A 297 -15.03 4.92 11.26
N GLU A 298 -15.54 5.53 10.19
CA GLU A 298 -16.69 6.45 10.21
C GLU A 298 -18.03 5.72 10.19
N HIS A 299 -18.17 4.64 9.41
CA HIS A 299 -19.42 3.84 9.35
C HIS A 299 -19.67 2.97 10.59
N THR A 300 -18.68 2.84 11.48
CA THR A 300 -18.79 2.07 12.73
C THR A 300 -19.06 2.98 13.95
N ARG A 301 -19.30 4.28 13.74
CA ARG A 301 -19.72 5.25 14.77
C ARG A 301 -21.20 5.58 14.62
#